data_AF-A0A819IN66-F1
#
_entry.id   AF-A0A819IN66-F1
#
_cell.length_a   1.000
_cell.length_b   1.000
_cell.length_c   1.000
_cell.angle_alpha   90.00
_cell.angle_beta   90.00
_cell.angle_gamma   90.00
#
_symmetry.space_group_name_H-M   'P 1'
#
loop_
_entity.id
_entity.type
_entity.pdbx_description
1 polymer ?
#
loop_
_entity_poly.entity_id
_entity_poly.type
_entity_poly.pdbx_seq_one_letter_code
_entity_poly.pdbx_strand_id
1 'polypeptide(L)'
;MPSARVVGVIQYNNQNFTINTTGYHDHNYGAWPTDLFNWIWSQFHRIDKEFSFVLGAYHIPLTEDDYVGYIFIRYRGQRIKIGTLCGNQFHLKPLERKIIDGKKYSVHTKVETSDDNYKIDIEYKARVNNKNPGDRGLGLKVFEQISYYQVSFYQKQGQDWLPLEENLTGYGFSEWSHTNL
;
A
#
# COMPACT_ATOMS: atom_id res chain seq x y z
N MET A 1 -8.04 8.05 7.82
CA MET A 1 -8.87 7.23 8.73
C MET A 1 -8.79 5.78 8.28
N PRO A 2 -7.96 4.94 8.93
CA PRO A 2 -7.96 3.51 8.63
C PRO A 2 -9.23 2.86 9.20
N SER A 3 -9.84 1.96 8.42
CA SER A 3 -10.96 1.12 8.85
C SER A 3 -12.28 1.84 9.14
N ALA A 4 -12.67 2.81 8.32
CA ALA A 4 -14.00 3.41 8.40
C ALA A 4 -15.08 2.35 8.09
N ARG A 5 -16.11 2.21 8.93
CA ARG A 5 -17.24 1.34 8.61
C ARG A 5 -18.10 2.01 7.54
N VAL A 6 -18.33 1.30 6.43
CA VAL A 6 -19.10 1.79 5.28
C VAL A 6 -20.38 0.97 5.17
N VAL A 7 -21.51 1.62 5.34
CA VAL A 7 -22.84 1.03 5.16
C VAL A 7 -23.59 1.88 4.16
N GLY A 8 -24.21 1.28 3.16
CA GLY A 8 -24.92 2.02 2.12
C GLY A 8 -25.48 1.14 1.01
N VAL A 9 -25.87 1.79 -0.08
CA VAL A 9 -26.40 1.13 -1.28
C VAL A 9 -25.61 1.60 -2.49
N ILE A 10 -25.10 0.67 -3.28
CA ILE A 10 -24.51 0.92 -4.60
C ILE A 10 -25.60 0.62 -5.64
N GLN A 11 -25.86 1.57 -6.54
CA GLN A 11 -26.72 1.33 -7.69
C GLN A 11 -25.85 1.02 -8.92
N TYR A 12 -26.09 -0.12 -9.57
CA TYR A 12 -25.41 -0.51 -10.80
C TYR A 12 -26.38 -1.22 -11.73
N ASN A 13 -26.44 -0.82 -13.00
CA ASN A 13 -27.39 -1.36 -13.99
C ASN A 13 -28.85 -1.38 -13.48
N ASN A 14 -29.30 -0.27 -12.88
CA ASN A 14 -30.64 -0.12 -12.26
C ASN A 14 -30.96 -1.12 -11.14
N GLN A 15 -29.98 -1.84 -10.61
CA GLN A 15 -30.11 -2.71 -9.44
C GLN A 15 -29.41 -2.11 -8.23
N ASN A 16 -30.01 -2.29 -7.05
CA ASN A 16 -29.48 -1.81 -5.78
C ASN A 16 -28.76 -2.95 -5.05
N PHE A 17 -27.53 -2.69 -4.65
CA PHE A 17 -26.68 -3.59 -3.87
C PHE A 17 -26.42 -2.97 -2.50
N THR A 18 -26.94 -3.58 -1.44
CA THR A 18 -26.64 -3.12 -0.07
C THR A 18 -25.22 -3.56 0.30
N ILE A 19 -24.44 -2.65 0.85
CA ILE A 19 -23.08 -2.91 1.33
C ILE A 19 -22.98 -2.68 2.83
N ASN A 20 -22.23 -3.54 3.49
CA ASN A 20 -21.74 -3.37 4.86
C ASN A 20 -20.30 -3.84 4.86
N THR A 21 -19.39 -2.90 4.66
CA THR A 21 -17.98 -3.16 4.42
C THR A 21 -17.15 -2.12 5.18
N THR A 22 -15.89 -2.06 4.82
CA THR A 22 -14.87 -1.23 5.43
C THR A 22 -14.20 -0.42 4.34
N GLY A 23 -13.93 0.84 4.65
CA GLY A 23 -13.31 1.79 3.76
C GLY A 23 -12.08 2.41 4.42
N TYR A 24 -11.31 3.07 3.59
CA TYR A 24 -10.19 3.88 4.01
C TYR A 24 -10.36 5.26 3.40
N HIS A 25 -9.88 6.26 4.13
CA HIS A 25 -9.84 7.64 3.65
C HIS A 25 -8.50 8.25 4.04
N ASP A 26 -7.65 8.59 3.08
CA ASP A 26 -6.47 9.41 3.27
C ASP A 26 -6.81 10.89 3.13
N HIS A 27 -6.08 11.71 3.88
CA HIS A 27 -5.99 13.14 3.64
C HIS A 27 -4.52 13.50 3.56
N ASN A 28 -4.17 14.20 2.49
CA ASN A 28 -2.82 14.64 2.23
C ASN A 28 -2.88 16.05 1.64
N TYR A 29 -2.06 16.97 2.17
CA TYR A 29 -2.01 18.35 1.73
C TYR A 29 -0.55 18.80 1.68
N GLY A 30 -0.20 19.54 0.64
CA GLY A 30 1.16 20.02 0.41
C GLY A 30 1.44 20.25 -1.07
N ALA A 31 2.63 20.77 -1.38
CA ALA A 31 3.12 20.80 -2.75
C ALA A 31 3.71 19.42 -3.09
N TRP A 32 3.13 18.76 -4.09
CA TRP A 32 3.58 17.46 -4.58
C TRP A 32 4.24 17.69 -5.94
N PRO A 33 5.57 17.62 -6.06
CA PRO A 33 6.24 17.68 -7.35
C PRO A 33 6.10 16.33 -8.03
N THR A 34 4.87 15.97 -8.38
CA THR A 34 4.49 14.66 -8.90
C THR A 34 5.15 14.32 -10.23
N ASP A 35 5.65 15.33 -10.94
CA ASP A 35 6.48 15.21 -12.14
C ASP A 35 7.90 14.70 -11.86
N LEU A 36 8.38 14.77 -10.61
CA LEU A 36 9.73 14.40 -10.22
C LEU A 36 9.87 12.98 -9.66
N PHE A 37 8.78 12.27 -9.40
CA PHE A 37 8.84 10.92 -8.83
C PHE A 37 7.60 10.08 -9.17
N ASN A 38 7.79 8.76 -9.18
CA ASN A 38 6.69 7.80 -9.21
C ASN A 38 6.46 7.26 -7.80
N TRP A 39 5.23 6.84 -7.50
CA TRP A 39 4.91 6.26 -6.20
C TRP A 39 4.12 4.97 -6.31
N ILE A 40 4.23 4.22 -5.23
CA ILE A 40 3.42 3.07 -4.87
C ILE A 40 2.78 3.43 -3.54
N TRP A 41 1.46 3.52 -3.54
CA TRP A 41 0.69 3.66 -2.33
C TRP A 41 -0.05 2.37 -2.07
N SER A 42 -0.19 1.96 -0.81
CA SER A 42 -0.91 0.75 -0.45
C SER A 42 -1.54 0.86 0.93
N GLN A 43 -2.68 0.21 1.09
CA GLN A 43 -3.41 0.17 2.35
C GLN A 43 -4.07 -1.18 2.53
N PHE A 44 -4.08 -1.64 3.77
CA PHE A 44 -4.70 -2.88 4.18
C PHE A 44 -5.20 -2.76 5.61
N HIS A 45 -6.31 -3.43 5.91
CA HIS A 45 -6.84 -3.49 7.27
C HIS A 45 -7.60 -4.78 7.54
N ARG A 46 -7.59 -5.18 8.82
CA ARG A 46 -8.34 -6.28 9.40
C ARG A 46 -8.92 -5.82 10.73
N ILE A 47 -10.21 -5.47 10.73
CA ILE A 47 -10.87 -4.94 11.93
C ILE A 47 -10.90 -5.96 13.06
N ASP A 48 -11.15 -7.22 12.73
CA ASP A 48 -11.16 -8.35 13.68
C ASP A 48 -9.81 -8.60 14.36
N LYS A 49 -8.74 -8.04 13.81
CA LYS A 49 -7.37 -8.12 14.32
C LYS A 49 -6.84 -6.80 14.84
N GLU A 50 -7.67 -5.75 14.81
CA GLU A 50 -7.28 -4.37 15.11
C GLU A 50 -5.98 -3.96 14.40
N PHE A 51 -5.78 -4.45 13.18
CA PHE A 51 -4.57 -4.28 12.40
C PHE A 51 -4.86 -3.46 11.15
N SER A 52 -4.00 -2.49 10.85
CA SER A 52 -4.00 -1.80 9.57
C SER A 52 -2.62 -1.27 9.24
N PHE A 53 -2.31 -1.13 7.97
CA PHE A 53 -1.15 -0.36 7.55
C PHE A 53 -1.47 0.56 6.38
N VAL A 54 -0.65 1.59 6.27
CA VAL A 54 -0.48 2.40 5.06
C VAL A 54 0.99 2.31 4.67
N LEU A 55 1.25 2.00 3.41
CA LEU A 55 2.56 1.92 2.81
C LEU A 55 2.67 3.00 1.73
N GLY A 56 3.76 3.75 1.77
CA GLY A 56 4.18 4.63 0.69
C GLY A 56 5.60 4.27 0.27
N ALA A 57 5.81 4.03 -1.01
CA ALA A 57 7.14 3.88 -1.60
C ALA A 57 7.27 4.82 -2.80
N TYR A 58 8.43 5.42 -2.95
CA TYR A 58 8.73 6.42 -3.96
C TYR A 58 9.94 5.94 -4.74
N HIS A 59 9.83 5.99 -6.06
CA HIS A 59 10.98 5.91 -6.95
C HIS A 59 11.35 7.32 -7.35
N ILE A 60 12.50 7.80 -6.86
CA ILE A 60 13.05 9.11 -7.16
C ILE A 60 14.15 8.88 -8.21
N PRO A 61 13.95 9.24 -9.49
CA PRO A 61 14.91 8.94 -10.55
C PRO A 61 16.32 9.49 -10.33
N LEU A 62 16.48 10.46 -9.42
CA LEU A 62 17.72 11.15 -9.11
C LEU A 62 18.51 10.51 -7.95
N THR A 63 18.01 9.45 -7.31
CA THR A 63 18.68 8.77 -6.18
C THR A 63 19.21 7.40 -6.57
N GLU A 64 20.31 6.96 -5.94
CA GLU A 64 20.86 5.60 -6.11
C GLU A 64 19.97 4.51 -5.49
N ASP A 65 19.11 4.88 -4.54
CA ASP A 65 18.13 3.97 -3.92
C ASP A 65 17.01 3.62 -4.90
N ASP A 66 16.79 2.32 -5.13
CA ASP A 66 15.70 1.82 -5.99
C ASP A 66 14.33 2.29 -5.50
N TYR A 67 14.12 2.34 -4.17
CA TYR A 67 12.91 2.85 -3.53
C TYR A 67 13.19 3.44 -2.14
N VAL A 68 12.66 4.64 -1.88
CA VAL A 68 12.54 5.21 -0.54
C VAL A 68 11.10 5.01 -0.07
N GLY A 69 10.85 4.56 1.16
CA GLY A 69 9.51 4.23 1.60
C GLY A 69 9.30 4.22 3.11
N TYR A 70 8.05 4.03 3.49
CA TYR A 70 7.60 3.94 4.86
C TYR A 70 6.37 3.05 4.98
N ILE A 71 6.17 2.54 6.19
CA ILE A 71 4.95 1.84 6.59
C ILE A 71 4.49 2.42 7.92
N PHE A 72 3.26 2.92 7.93
CA PHE A 72 2.54 3.31 9.14
C PHE A 72 1.58 2.20 9.54
N ILE A 73 1.87 1.54 10.64
CA ILE A 73 1.10 0.42 11.16
C ILE A 73 0.24 0.92 12.32
N ARG A 74 -1.00 0.46 12.40
CA ARG A 74 -1.80 0.48 13.61
C ARG A 74 -2.08 -0.94 14.06
N TYR A 75 -1.80 -1.24 15.31
CA TYR A 75 -2.03 -2.54 15.90
C TYR A 75 -2.53 -2.38 17.34
N ARG A 76 -3.74 -2.87 17.64
CA ARG A 76 -4.36 -2.82 18.98
C ARG A 76 -4.28 -1.43 19.63
N GLY A 77 -4.61 -0.39 18.86
CA GLY A 77 -4.55 1.01 19.29
C GLY A 77 -3.17 1.68 19.24
N GLN A 78 -2.07 0.92 19.12
CA GLN A 78 -0.72 1.48 18.98
C GLN A 78 -0.47 1.97 17.54
N ARG A 79 0.31 3.04 17.40
CA ARG A 79 0.82 3.54 16.11
C ARG A 79 2.31 3.28 16.02
N ILE A 80 2.74 2.69 14.91
CA ILE A 80 4.13 2.28 14.65
C ILE A 80 4.52 2.80 13.27
N LYS A 81 5.75 3.29 13.11
CA LYS A 81 6.26 3.86 11.86
C LYS A 81 7.64 3.29 11.59
N ILE A 82 7.81 2.65 10.44
CA ILE A 82 9.07 2.01 10.03
C ILE A 82 9.35 2.29 8.54
N GLY A 83 10.61 2.20 8.12
CA GLY A 83 11.09 2.49 6.75
C GLY A 83 12.10 3.64 6.67
N THR A 84 12.61 3.90 5.45
CA THR A 84 13.73 4.82 5.19
C THR A 84 13.44 6.26 5.58
N LEU A 85 12.19 6.73 5.42
CA LEU A 85 11.80 8.08 5.92
C LEU A 85 11.80 8.20 7.46
N CYS A 86 11.99 7.09 8.17
CA CYS A 86 12.15 7.03 9.62
C CYS A 86 13.58 6.63 10.04
N GLY A 87 14.54 6.62 9.10
CA GLY A 87 15.92 6.19 9.35
C GLY A 87 16.13 4.67 9.41
N ASN A 88 15.15 3.88 8.96
CA ASN A 88 15.17 2.42 9.05
C ASN A 88 15.32 1.77 7.66
N GLN A 89 15.58 0.46 7.63
CA GLN A 89 15.65 -0.29 6.37
C GLN A 89 14.28 -0.40 5.71
N PHE A 90 14.24 -0.29 4.38
CA PHE A 90 13.04 -0.50 3.57
C PHE A 90 13.43 -1.19 2.27
N HIS A 91 12.82 -2.33 1.97
CA HIS A 91 13.07 -3.09 0.75
C HIS A 91 11.76 -3.37 0.05
N LEU A 92 11.69 -3.02 -1.24
CA LEU A 92 10.56 -3.33 -2.11
C LEU A 92 11.07 -4.11 -3.32
N LYS A 93 10.55 -5.33 -3.50
CA LYS A 93 10.94 -6.24 -4.58
C LYS A 93 9.73 -6.64 -5.43
N PRO A 94 9.69 -6.22 -6.71
CA PRO A 94 8.73 -6.75 -7.68
C PRO A 94 8.93 -8.26 -7.90
N LEU A 95 7.87 -9.06 -7.70
CA LEU A 95 7.84 -10.50 -7.95
C LEU A 95 7.25 -10.81 -9.34
N GLU A 96 6.22 -10.06 -9.75
CA GLU A 96 5.60 -10.15 -11.08
C GLU A 96 5.46 -8.74 -11.66
N ARG A 97 5.73 -8.61 -12.96
CA ARG A 97 5.52 -7.37 -13.73
C ARG A 97 4.62 -7.63 -14.94
N LYS A 98 3.74 -6.69 -15.25
CA LYS A 98 2.93 -6.69 -16.48
C LYS A 98 3.20 -5.46 -17.32
N ILE A 99 3.08 -5.62 -18.62
CA ILE A 99 3.14 -4.50 -19.57
C ILE A 99 1.73 -3.97 -19.74
N ILE A 100 1.53 -2.69 -19.43
CA ILE A 100 0.28 -1.97 -19.60
C ILE A 100 0.65 -0.67 -20.31
N ASP A 101 0.01 -0.36 -21.44
CA ASP A 101 0.30 0.88 -22.18
C ASP A 101 1.80 1.10 -22.48
N GLY A 102 2.49 0.01 -22.86
CA GLY A 102 3.93 0.02 -23.16
C GLY A 102 4.88 0.10 -21.95
N LYS A 103 4.38 0.25 -20.72
CA LYS A 103 5.18 0.41 -19.50
C LYS A 103 5.07 -0.80 -18.57
N LYS A 104 6.13 -1.10 -17.80
CA LYS A 104 6.18 -2.24 -16.86
C LYS A 104 5.68 -1.82 -15.49
N TYR A 105 4.59 -2.44 -15.02
CA TYR A 105 4.03 -2.22 -13.69
C TYR A 105 4.25 -3.46 -12.83
N SER A 106 4.62 -3.30 -11.56
CA SER A 106 4.62 -4.44 -10.64
C SER A 106 3.21 -4.74 -10.20
N VAL A 107 2.77 -5.97 -10.45
CA VAL A 107 1.43 -6.44 -10.09
C VAL A 107 1.46 -7.42 -8.93
N HIS A 108 2.66 -7.82 -8.52
CA HIS A 108 2.93 -8.66 -7.37
C HIS A 108 4.26 -8.20 -6.78
N THR A 109 4.24 -7.85 -5.50
CA THR A 109 5.35 -7.16 -4.84
C THR A 109 5.53 -7.73 -3.44
N LYS A 110 6.78 -7.85 -3.01
CA LYS A 110 7.18 -8.11 -1.64
C LYS A 110 7.79 -6.86 -1.03
N VAL A 111 7.44 -6.54 0.20
CA VAL A 111 7.99 -5.43 0.98
C VAL A 111 8.44 -5.94 2.33
N GLU A 112 9.65 -5.56 2.73
CA GLU A 112 10.26 -5.92 4.00
C GLU A 112 10.84 -4.66 4.65
N THR A 113 10.52 -4.42 5.91
CA THR A 113 11.07 -3.29 6.67
C THR A 113 11.10 -3.61 8.16
N SER A 114 12.10 -3.09 8.84
CA SER A 114 12.30 -3.28 10.27
C SER A 114 12.99 -2.08 10.90
N ASP A 115 12.70 -1.82 12.16
CA ASP A 115 13.49 -0.99 13.07
C ASP A 115 14.08 -1.85 14.21
N ASP A 116 14.53 -1.22 15.29
CA ASP A 116 15.07 -1.94 16.46
C ASP A 116 14.03 -2.75 17.25
N ASN A 117 12.73 -2.52 17.05
CA ASN A 117 11.65 -3.07 17.85
C ASN A 117 10.64 -3.90 17.04
N TYR A 118 10.47 -3.62 15.76
CA TYR A 118 9.41 -4.14 14.91
C TYR A 118 9.93 -4.53 13.54
N LYS A 119 9.36 -5.59 12.97
CA LYS A 119 9.56 -6.02 11.58
C LYS A 119 8.22 -6.32 10.95
N ILE A 120 8.05 -5.97 9.68
CA ILE A 120 6.89 -6.38 8.88
C ILE A 120 7.33 -6.92 7.52
N ASP A 121 6.71 -8.02 7.14
CA ASP A 121 6.86 -8.67 5.85
C ASP A 121 5.50 -8.64 5.14
N ILE A 122 5.43 -8.01 3.96
CA ILE A 122 4.20 -7.84 3.19
C ILE A 122 4.42 -8.44 1.81
N GLU A 123 3.51 -9.29 1.38
CA GLU A 123 3.37 -9.68 -0.01
C GLU A 123 1.99 -9.27 -0.49
N TYR A 124 1.91 -8.62 -1.66
CA TYR A 124 0.62 -8.26 -2.23
C TYR A 124 0.56 -8.43 -3.72
N LYS A 125 -0.62 -8.84 -4.20
CA LYS A 125 -0.93 -9.04 -5.61
C LYS A 125 -2.11 -8.18 -6.01
N ALA A 126 -1.87 -7.28 -6.94
CA ALA A 126 -2.87 -6.37 -7.46
C ALA A 126 -3.75 -7.04 -8.53
N ARG A 127 -5.06 -6.86 -8.39
CA ARG A 127 -6.05 -7.20 -9.42
C ARG A 127 -6.08 -6.08 -10.44
N VAL A 128 -5.07 -6.08 -11.30
CA VAL A 128 -4.99 -5.13 -12.41
C VAL A 128 -6.17 -5.33 -13.35
N ASN A 129 -6.94 -4.26 -13.54
CA ASN A 129 -7.91 -4.16 -14.63
C ASN A 129 -7.44 -3.06 -15.59
N ASN A 130 -7.31 -3.39 -16.87
CA ASN A 130 -6.88 -2.46 -17.92
C ASN A 130 -7.88 -1.31 -18.16
N LYS A 131 -9.07 -1.35 -17.54
CA LYS A 131 -10.12 -0.34 -17.70
C LYS A 131 -9.98 0.91 -16.82
N ASN A 132 -8.94 1.04 -15.99
CA ASN A 132 -8.89 2.10 -14.98
C ASN A 132 -7.51 2.74 -14.68
N PRO A 133 -6.69 3.17 -15.67
CA PRO A 133 -5.82 4.31 -15.43
C PRO A 133 -6.66 5.59 -15.47
N GLY A 134 -6.83 6.25 -14.32
CA GLY A 134 -7.38 7.60 -14.30
C GLY A 134 -6.30 8.58 -14.74
N ASP A 135 -6.51 9.29 -15.86
CA ASP A 135 -5.75 10.51 -16.12
C ASP A 135 -6.24 11.56 -15.12
N ARG A 136 -5.34 12.02 -14.25
CA ARG A 136 -5.67 13.03 -13.23
C ARG A 136 -5.50 14.47 -13.76
N GLY A 137 -5.20 14.66 -15.04
CA GLY A 137 -5.04 15.99 -15.66
C GLY A 137 -3.73 16.70 -15.26
N LEU A 138 -2.78 15.95 -14.69
CA LEU A 138 -1.52 16.45 -14.12
C LEU A 138 -0.27 15.89 -14.82
N GLY A 139 -0.42 15.31 -16.03
CA GLY A 139 0.67 14.60 -16.69
C GLY A 139 1.04 13.26 -16.02
N LEU A 140 0.10 12.70 -15.24
CA LEU A 140 0.26 11.48 -14.46
C LEU A 140 -0.82 10.48 -14.84
N LYS A 141 -0.43 9.22 -14.97
CA LYS A 141 -1.36 8.11 -14.98
C LYS A 141 -1.34 7.43 -13.61
N VAL A 142 -2.52 7.25 -13.03
CA VAL A 142 -2.70 6.59 -11.74
C VAL A 142 -3.50 5.32 -11.94
N PHE A 143 -2.94 4.20 -11.47
CA PHE A 143 -3.55 2.87 -11.55
C PHE A 143 -4.03 2.46 -10.17
N GLU A 144 -5.35 2.57 -9.98
CA GLU A 144 -6.05 2.22 -8.75
C GLU A 144 -6.50 0.77 -8.78
N GLN A 145 -6.04 -0.03 -7.83
CA GLN A 145 -6.18 -1.48 -7.89
C GLN A 145 -6.62 -2.06 -6.55
N ILE A 146 -7.62 -2.94 -6.58
CA ILE A 146 -7.91 -3.82 -5.46
C ILE A 146 -6.77 -4.85 -5.38
N SER A 147 -6.19 -5.01 -4.21
CA SER A 147 -5.01 -5.86 -4.01
C SER A 147 -5.26 -6.88 -2.92
N TYR A 148 -4.78 -8.10 -3.12
CA TYR A 148 -4.80 -9.13 -2.08
C TYR A 148 -3.46 -9.12 -1.35
N TYR A 149 -3.50 -9.07 -0.04
CA TYR A 149 -2.34 -8.97 0.83
C TYR A 149 -2.15 -10.26 1.64
N GLN A 150 -0.90 -10.55 1.95
CA GLN A 150 -0.43 -11.47 2.97
C GLN A 150 0.60 -10.72 3.80
N VAL A 151 0.41 -10.68 5.11
CA VAL A 151 1.18 -9.82 6.03
C VAL A 151 1.62 -10.61 7.24
N SER A 152 2.89 -10.51 7.60
CA SER A 152 3.40 -10.99 8.87
C SER A 152 4.05 -9.84 9.62
N PHE A 153 3.72 -9.67 10.89
CA PHE A 153 4.16 -8.57 11.74
C PHE A 153 4.78 -9.11 13.03
N TYR A 154 5.94 -8.58 13.40
CA TYR A 154 6.79 -9.12 14.46
C TYR A 154 7.25 -8.01 15.42
N GLN A 155 7.53 -8.40 16.66
CA GLN A 155 8.19 -7.58 17.66
C GLN A 155 9.50 -8.24 18.10
N LYS A 156 10.53 -7.45 18.30
CA LYS A 156 11.81 -7.92 18.81
C LYS A 156 11.72 -8.22 20.30
N GLN A 157 12.20 -9.39 20.71
CA GLN A 157 12.40 -9.76 22.11
C GLN A 157 13.79 -10.36 22.27
N GLY A 158 14.71 -9.59 22.86
CA GLY A 158 16.13 -9.94 22.87
C GLY A 158 16.71 -9.95 21.46
N GLN A 159 17.18 -11.12 21.00
CA GLN A 159 17.70 -11.31 19.65
C GLN A 159 16.67 -11.90 18.68
N ASP A 160 15.51 -12.32 19.18
CA ASP A 160 14.51 -13.04 18.39
C ASP A 160 13.38 -12.11 17.94
N TRP A 161 12.82 -12.43 16.76
CA TRP A 161 11.61 -11.80 16.25
C TRP A 161 10.40 -12.68 16.58
N LEU A 162 9.59 -12.24 17.53
CA LEU A 162 8.36 -12.95 17.87
C LEU A 162 7.19 -12.43 17.04
N PRO A 163 6.36 -13.32 16.47
CA PRO A 163 5.22 -12.90 15.68
C PRO A 163 4.16 -12.25 16.59
N LEU A 164 3.75 -11.03 16.22
CA LEU A 164 2.53 -10.41 16.73
C LEU A 164 1.32 -10.89 15.92
N GLU A 165 1.48 -11.00 14.60
CA GLU A 165 0.47 -11.54 13.70
C GLU A 165 1.15 -12.29 12.55
N GLU A 166 0.72 -13.51 12.28
CA GLU A 166 1.27 -14.35 11.20
C GLU A 166 0.26 -14.51 10.08
N ASN A 167 0.71 -14.29 8.84
CA ASN A 167 -0.05 -14.57 7.63
C ASN A 167 -1.46 -13.96 7.64
N LEU A 168 -1.57 -12.69 8.06
CA LEU A 168 -2.79 -11.92 7.91
C LEU A 168 -3.07 -11.69 6.44
N THR A 169 -4.20 -12.21 5.97
CA THR A 169 -4.58 -12.11 4.57
C THR A 169 -5.85 -11.29 4.36
N GLY A 170 -6.05 -10.77 3.15
CA GLY A 170 -7.31 -10.13 2.77
C GLY A 170 -7.16 -9.12 1.66
N TYR A 171 -8.26 -8.45 1.33
CA TYR A 171 -8.25 -7.41 0.31
C TYR A 171 -7.98 -6.04 0.92
N GLY A 172 -7.15 -5.28 0.22
CA GLY A 172 -6.89 -3.87 0.42
C GLY A 172 -6.83 -3.16 -0.91
N PHE A 173 -6.05 -2.09 -0.96
CA PHE A 173 -5.90 -1.27 -2.15
C PHE A 173 -4.44 -0.90 -2.36
N SER A 174 -4.00 -0.91 -3.62
CA SER A 174 -2.73 -0.34 -4.04
C SER A 174 -2.94 0.62 -5.20
N GLU A 175 -2.13 1.66 -5.23
CA GLU A 175 -2.07 2.64 -6.29
C GLU A 175 -0.65 2.72 -6.82
N TRP A 176 -0.52 2.78 -8.14
CA TRP A 176 0.73 3.02 -8.83
C TRP A 176 0.60 4.27 -9.67
N SER A 177 1.59 5.15 -9.59
CA SER A 177 1.66 6.28 -10.51
C SER A 177 2.77 6.10 -11.52
N HIS A 178 2.57 6.78 -12.65
CA HIS A 178 3.62 6.96 -13.62
C HIS A 178 3.52 8.33 -14.29
N THR A 179 4.65 9.03 -14.38
CA THR A 179 4.78 10.30 -15.10
C THR A 179 4.74 10.08 -16.62
N ASN A 180 4.11 11.00 -17.36
CA ASN A 180 4.07 10.95 -18.82
C ASN A 180 5.29 11.62 -19.49
N LEU A 181 6.20 12.20 -18.70
CA LEU A 181 7.44 12.83 -19.17
C LEU A 181 8.43 11.81 -19.75
#